data_AF-A0A9Q0ZL83-F1
#
_entry.id   AF-A0A9Q0ZL83-F1
#
_cell.length_a   1.000
_cell.length_b   1.000
_cell.length_c   1.000
_cell.angle_alpha   90.00
_cell.angle_beta   90.00
_cell.angle_gamma   90.00
#
_symmetry.space_group_name_H-M   'P 1'
#
loop_
_entity.id
_entity.type
_entity.pdbx_description
1 polymer ?
#
loop_
_entity_poly.entity_id
_entity_poly.type
_entity_poly.pdbx_seq_one_letter_code
_entity_poly.pdbx_strand_id
1 'polypeptide(L)'
;MLLSALLTSVGINLGLCLLFFTLYSILRKATWLLPSAGWVRNAWQLSEDEILSVSGLDGLVFTRIFTFSLRVFTIAGVIGIFILLPVNYFGNQLSDDFGHLPNKSLDSFSIANVNDGSNRLWVHFSAAYIFTGVVCYLLYYEHNYMSAKRIACFYSSKPQPHQFTILVRSIPSSSGRNFSETVESFFTENHPSTYLSHSVVHRTSKIQNLINDADKLYRKLGWMKSNNHSQQKFRRDGFLGTHWTQS
;
A
#
# COMPACT_ATOMS: atom_id res chain seq x y z
N MET A 1 -3.83 -21.80 22.44
CA MET A 1 -2.72 -20.80 22.57
C MET A 1 -2.64 -20.33 24.02
N LEU A 2 -1.44 -20.14 24.58
CA LEU A 2 -1.32 -19.53 25.92
C LEU A 2 -1.62 -18.03 25.86
N LEU A 3 -2.60 -17.57 26.63
CA LEU A 3 -2.93 -16.15 26.78
C LEU A 3 -1.72 -15.32 27.25
N SER A 4 -0.89 -15.88 28.13
CA SER A 4 0.33 -15.24 28.62
C SER A 4 1.31 -14.93 27.47
N ALA A 5 1.53 -15.87 26.56
CA ALA A 5 2.41 -15.68 25.40
C ALA A 5 1.87 -14.58 24.46
N LEU A 6 0.56 -14.53 24.26
CA LEU A 6 -0.09 -13.47 23.46
C LEU A 6 0.07 -12.09 24.12
N LEU A 7 -0.16 -12.00 25.44
CA LEU A 7 0.02 -10.75 26.18
C LEU A 7 1.47 -10.26 26.16
N THR A 8 2.45 -11.15 26.30
CA THR A 8 3.87 -10.80 26.19
C THR A 8 4.19 -10.27 24.79
N SER A 9 3.70 -10.93 23.73
CA SER A 9 3.90 -10.47 22.36
C SER A 9 3.26 -9.10 22.10
N VAL A 10 2.02 -8.88 22.55
CA VAL A 10 1.32 -7.59 22.44
C VAL A 10 2.10 -6.51 23.19
N GLY A 11 2.60 -6.80 24.39
CA GLY A 11 3.41 -5.85 25.17
C GLY A 11 4.69 -5.42 24.44
N ILE A 12 5.44 -6.39 23.89
CA ILE A 12 6.67 -6.12 23.14
C ILE A 12 6.37 -5.28 21.88
N ASN A 13 5.35 -5.67 21.10
CA ASN A 13 4.97 -4.97 19.88
C ASN A 13 4.46 -3.55 20.16
N LEU A 14 3.69 -3.36 21.24
CA LEU A 14 3.22 -2.05 21.68
C LEU A 14 4.41 -1.17 22.10
N GLY A 15 5.36 -1.72 22.86
CA GLY A 15 6.59 -1.02 23.24
C GLY A 15 7.41 -0.56 22.04
N LEU A 16 7.62 -1.45 21.05
CA LEU A 16 8.28 -1.11 19.79
C LEU A 16 7.52 -0.04 19.02
N CYS A 17 6.19 -0.13 18.94
CA CYS A 17 5.35 0.86 18.26
C CYS A 17 5.51 2.25 18.90
N LEU A 18 5.49 2.35 20.23
CA LEU A 18 5.70 3.59 20.96
C LEU A 18 7.13 4.14 20.76
N LEU A 19 8.14 3.27 20.72
CA LEU A 19 9.52 3.65 20.43
C LEU A 19 9.64 4.24 19.02
N PHE A 20 9.08 3.59 18.00
CA PHE A 20 9.11 4.13 16.63
C PHE A 20 8.29 5.41 16.49
N PHE A 21 7.14 5.50 17.16
CA PHE A 21 6.30 6.69 17.17
C PHE A 21 7.04 7.90 17.76
N THR A 22 7.72 7.71 18.89
CA THR A 22 8.50 8.77 19.56
C THR A 22 9.72 9.16 18.72
N LEU A 23 10.47 8.17 18.20
CA LEU A 23 11.61 8.41 17.30
C LEU A 23 11.20 9.19 16.05
N TYR A 24 10.10 8.79 15.39
CA TYR A 24 9.57 9.50 14.23
C TYR A 24 9.15 10.93 14.59
N SER A 25 8.47 11.11 15.73
CA SER A 25 8.02 12.43 16.17
C SER A 25 9.19 13.39 16.46
N ILE A 26 10.31 12.89 16.98
CA ILE A 26 11.55 13.65 17.20
C ILE A 26 12.24 13.96 15.86
N LEU A 27 12.44 12.96 15.01
CA LEU A 27 13.11 13.14 13.71
C LEU A 27 12.35 14.09 12.78
N ARG A 28 11.01 14.08 12.83
CA ARG A 28 10.15 14.97 12.03
C ARG A 28 10.28 16.43 12.45
N LYS A 29 10.48 16.70 13.74
CA LYS A 29 10.69 18.04 14.30
C LYS A 29 12.17 18.20 14.64
N ALA A 30 13.00 18.42 13.62
CA ALA A 30 14.46 18.55 13.70
C ALA A 30 15.01 19.65 14.67
N THR A 31 14.16 20.29 15.47
CA THR A 31 14.49 21.42 16.34
C THR A 31 13.92 21.35 17.76
N TRP A 32 12.99 20.43 18.10
CA TRP A 32 12.40 20.38 19.45
C TRP A 32 12.13 18.95 19.94
N LEU A 33 12.78 18.56 21.06
CA LEU A 33 12.75 17.22 21.66
C LEU A 33 11.42 16.80 22.33
N LEU A 34 10.33 17.54 22.13
CA LEU A 34 9.02 17.18 22.67
C LEU A 34 8.22 16.37 21.64
N PRO A 35 8.02 15.05 21.84
CA PRO A 35 7.21 14.23 20.94
C PRO A 35 5.75 14.73 20.98
N SER A 36 5.33 15.43 19.93
CA SER A 36 3.96 15.93 19.81
C SER A 36 3.13 15.02 18.92
N ALA A 37 2.07 14.42 19.45
CA ALA A 37 1.11 13.63 18.67
C ALA A 37 0.19 14.46 17.75
N GLY A 38 0.36 15.79 17.71
CA GLY A 38 -0.48 16.69 16.90
C GLY A 38 -0.47 16.37 15.40
N TRP A 39 0.59 15.73 14.90
CA TRP A 39 0.64 15.30 13.50
C TRP A 39 -0.37 14.20 13.17
N VAL A 40 -0.67 13.33 14.13
CA VAL A 40 -1.68 12.27 13.98
C VAL A 40 -3.05 12.89 13.85
N ARG A 41 -3.37 13.87 14.72
CA ARG A 41 -4.63 14.60 14.65
C ARG A 41 -4.80 15.30 13.29
N ASN A 42 -3.76 15.97 12.81
CA ASN A 42 -3.80 16.64 11.52
C ASN A 42 -4.00 15.64 10.37
N ALA A 43 -3.35 14.49 10.42
CA ALA A 43 -3.54 13.43 9.43
C ALA A 43 -4.96 12.84 9.46
N TRP A 44 -5.58 12.74 10.64
CA TRP A 44 -6.93 12.22 10.81
C TRP A 44 -8.04 13.20 10.40
N GLN A 45 -7.78 14.51 10.52
CA GLN A 45 -8.74 15.56 10.18
C GLN A 45 -8.74 15.94 8.69
N LEU A 46 -7.91 15.29 7.88
CA LEU A 46 -7.77 15.59 6.47
C LEU A 46 -9.07 15.28 5.71
N SER A 47 -9.59 16.28 5.00
CA SER A 47 -10.82 16.11 4.24
C SER A 47 -10.60 15.30 2.96
N GLU A 48 -11.66 14.70 2.44
CA GLU A 48 -11.56 13.90 1.22
C GLU A 48 -11.19 14.72 0.00
N ASP A 49 -11.67 15.96 -0.08
CA ASP A 49 -11.39 16.86 -1.20
C ASP A 49 -9.92 17.29 -1.17
N GLU A 50 -9.37 17.48 0.03
CA GLU A 50 -7.95 17.73 0.23
C GLU A 50 -7.10 16.52 -0.16
N ILE A 51 -7.48 15.30 0.26
CA ILE A 51 -6.83 14.06 -0.17
C ILE A 51 -6.86 13.91 -1.69
N LEU A 52 -8.01 14.18 -2.32
CA LEU A 52 -8.17 14.11 -3.77
C LEU A 52 -7.27 15.13 -4.48
N SER A 53 -7.15 16.34 -3.94
CA SER A 53 -6.32 17.40 -4.54
C SER A 53 -4.82 17.14 -4.42
N VAL A 54 -4.36 16.53 -3.31
CA VAL A 54 -2.94 16.31 -3.03
C VAL A 54 -2.46 14.96 -3.57
N SER A 55 -3.25 13.90 -3.40
CA SER A 55 -2.86 12.51 -3.68
C SER A 55 -3.60 11.89 -4.87
N GLY A 56 -4.57 12.60 -5.45
CA GLY A 56 -5.39 12.08 -6.54
C GLY A 56 -6.40 11.02 -6.11
N LEU A 57 -7.09 10.45 -7.10
CA LEU A 57 -8.15 9.47 -6.87
C LEU A 57 -7.60 8.17 -6.23
N ASP A 58 -6.42 7.72 -6.64
CA ASP A 58 -5.82 6.49 -6.12
C ASP A 58 -5.47 6.59 -4.63
N GLY A 59 -4.94 7.73 -4.19
CA GLY A 59 -4.67 7.99 -2.78
C GLY A 59 -5.95 8.05 -1.93
N LEU A 60 -7.03 8.61 -2.49
CA LEU A 60 -8.35 8.61 -1.84
C LEU A 60 -8.90 7.19 -1.69
N VAL A 61 -8.85 6.37 -2.75
CA VAL A 61 -9.29 4.96 -2.71
C VAL A 61 -8.48 4.18 -1.68
N PHE A 62 -7.14 4.35 -1.67
CA PHE A 62 -6.27 3.69 -0.69
C PHE A 62 -6.66 4.04 0.75
N THR A 63 -6.87 5.32 1.06
CA THR A 63 -7.28 5.78 2.39
C THR A 63 -8.63 5.19 2.79
N ARG A 64 -9.57 5.14 1.85
CA ARG A 64 -10.91 4.61 2.05
C ARG A 64 -10.94 3.12 2.36
N ILE A 65 -9.99 2.32 1.84
CA ILE A 65 -9.85 0.90 2.21
C ILE A 65 -9.62 0.74 3.72
N PHE A 66 -8.81 1.61 4.34
CA PHE A 66 -8.60 1.58 5.79
C PHE A 66 -9.84 1.99 6.57
N THR A 67 -10.53 3.06 6.16
CA THR A 67 -11.78 3.49 6.79
C THR A 67 -12.86 2.40 6.69
N PHE A 68 -13.00 1.77 5.52
CA PHE A 68 -13.91 0.65 5.30
C PHE A 68 -13.55 -0.53 6.21
N SER A 69 -12.28 -0.92 6.26
CA SER A 69 -11.82 -2.01 7.12
C SER A 69 -12.10 -1.75 8.60
N LEU A 70 -11.81 -0.54 9.09
CA LEU A 70 -12.10 -0.14 10.47
C LEU A 70 -13.60 -0.24 10.79
N ARG A 71 -14.48 0.18 9.88
CA ARG A 71 -15.94 0.06 10.06
C ARG A 71 -16.37 -1.41 10.14
N VAL A 72 -15.90 -2.25 9.22
CA VAL A 72 -16.21 -3.69 9.22
C VAL A 72 -15.72 -4.36 10.50
N PHE A 73 -14.48 -4.11 10.91
CA PHE A 73 -13.91 -4.68 12.13
C PHE A 73 -14.58 -4.16 13.39
N THR A 74 -15.08 -2.92 13.41
CA THR A 74 -15.86 -2.40 14.55
C THR A 74 -17.15 -3.18 14.72
N ILE A 75 -17.90 -3.42 13.64
CA ILE A 75 -19.13 -4.21 13.66
C ILE A 75 -18.83 -5.67 14.04
N ALA A 76 -17.81 -6.26 13.42
CA ALA A 76 -17.35 -7.61 13.75
C ALA A 76 -16.96 -7.72 15.24
N GLY A 77 -16.26 -6.71 15.77
CA GLY A 77 -15.83 -6.64 17.16
C GLY A 77 -17.01 -6.56 18.11
N VAL A 78 -18.03 -5.76 17.82
CA VAL A 78 -19.26 -5.69 18.63
C VAL A 78 -19.98 -7.05 18.64
N ILE A 79 -20.21 -7.66 17.48
CA ILE A 79 -20.85 -8.98 17.39
C ILE A 79 -20.00 -10.04 18.13
N GLY A 80 -18.68 -10.00 17.93
CA GLY A 80 -17.73 -10.92 18.54
C GLY A 80 -17.73 -10.82 20.07
N ILE A 81 -17.60 -9.61 20.62
CA ILE A 81 -17.47 -9.37 22.07
C ILE A 81 -18.80 -9.58 22.79
N PHE A 82 -19.92 -9.10 22.25
CA PHE A 82 -21.19 -9.10 22.97
C PHE A 82 -22.08 -10.32 22.70
N ILE A 83 -21.85 -11.05 21.60
CA ILE A 83 -22.68 -12.21 21.22
C ILE A 83 -21.86 -13.49 21.22
N LEU A 84 -20.83 -13.58 20.38
CA LEU A 84 -20.12 -14.84 20.17
C LEU A 84 -19.25 -15.23 21.37
N LEU A 85 -18.57 -14.27 22.00
CA LEU A 85 -17.67 -14.54 23.12
C LEU A 85 -18.42 -15.07 24.36
N PRO A 86 -19.55 -14.48 24.79
CA PRO A 86 -20.37 -15.06 25.86
C PRO A 86 -20.90 -16.46 25.51
N VAL A 87 -21.41 -16.66 24.28
CA VAL A 87 -21.95 -17.95 23.84
C VAL A 87 -20.89 -19.06 23.88
N ASN A 88 -19.67 -18.74 23.46
CA ASN A 88 -18.52 -19.64 23.54
C ASN A 88 -18.13 -19.94 24.99
N TYR A 89 -18.06 -18.92 25.84
CA TYR A 89 -17.64 -19.07 27.23
C TYR A 89 -18.56 -19.99 28.04
N PHE A 90 -19.87 -19.91 27.82
CA PHE A 90 -20.83 -20.79 28.50
C PHE A 90 -20.85 -22.23 27.97
N GLY A 91 -20.03 -22.55 26.96
CA GLY A 91 -19.75 -23.89 26.46
C GLY A 91 -19.23 -24.85 27.53
N ASN A 92 -19.55 -26.14 27.41
CA ASN A 92 -19.15 -27.19 28.35
C ASN A 92 -18.32 -28.31 27.69
N GLN A 93 -17.98 -28.20 26.41
CA GLN A 93 -17.27 -29.25 25.69
C GLN A 93 -15.85 -29.46 26.25
N LEU A 94 -15.18 -28.40 26.68
CA LEU A 94 -13.82 -28.50 27.23
C LEU A 94 -13.78 -28.96 28.68
N SER A 95 -14.89 -28.83 29.43
CA SER A 95 -15.01 -29.40 30.76
C SER A 95 -15.29 -30.89 30.72
N ASP A 96 -16.09 -31.41 29.79
CA ASP A 96 -16.45 -32.84 29.80
C ASP A 96 -15.26 -33.77 29.46
N ASP A 97 -14.18 -33.24 28.86
CA ASP A 97 -12.98 -33.98 28.42
C ASP A 97 -11.86 -34.04 29.50
N PHE A 98 -12.22 -33.97 30.79
CA PHE A 98 -11.30 -33.90 31.94
C PHE A 98 -10.28 -35.06 31.98
N GLY A 99 -9.03 -34.75 31.64
CA GLY A 99 -7.89 -35.63 31.93
C GLY A 99 -6.52 -35.00 31.68
N HIS A 100 -6.33 -34.24 30.61
CA HIS A 100 -5.02 -33.71 30.27
C HIS A 100 -5.13 -32.37 29.55
N LEU A 101 -4.77 -31.26 30.20
CA LEU A 101 -3.85 -30.21 29.69
C LEU A 101 -4.04 -28.85 30.42
N PRO A 102 -2.98 -28.26 30.99
CA PRO A 102 -3.05 -27.02 31.77
C PRO A 102 -3.16 -25.71 30.96
N ASN A 103 -3.30 -25.74 29.63
CA ASN A 103 -3.00 -24.59 28.75
C ASN A 103 -4.14 -24.10 27.81
N LYS A 104 -5.42 -24.37 28.12
CA LYS A 104 -6.59 -24.11 27.22
C LYS A 104 -7.37 -22.78 27.47
N SER A 105 -6.75 -21.73 28.02
CA SER A 105 -7.50 -20.51 28.42
C SER A 105 -8.14 -19.70 27.28
N LEU A 106 -7.64 -19.82 26.05
CA LEU A 106 -8.24 -19.15 24.88
C LEU A 106 -9.29 -20.03 24.18
N ASP A 107 -9.19 -21.34 24.32
CA ASP A 107 -10.08 -22.28 23.64
C ASP A 107 -11.50 -22.21 24.24
N SER A 108 -11.61 -21.83 25.52
CA SER A 108 -12.88 -21.55 26.21
C SER A 108 -13.67 -20.38 25.61
N PHE A 109 -13.02 -19.43 24.94
CA PHE A 109 -13.67 -18.31 24.26
C PHE A 109 -13.90 -18.56 22.76
N SER A 110 -13.60 -19.76 22.28
CA SER A 110 -13.73 -20.16 20.89
C SER A 110 -14.90 -21.13 20.67
N ILE A 111 -15.26 -21.36 19.41
CA ILE A 111 -16.29 -22.34 19.04
C ILE A 111 -15.94 -23.77 19.49
N ALA A 112 -14.67 -24.06 19.77
CA ALA A 112 -14.21 -25.36 20.26
C ALA A 112 -14.72 -25.69 21.69
N ASN A 113 -15.31 -24.73 22.40
CA ASN A 113 -15.98 -24.98 23.68
C ASN A 113 -17.48 -25.30 23.53
N VAL A 114 -18.03 -25.22 22.30
CA VAL A 114 -19.45 -25.43 22.03
C VAL A 114 -19.68 -26.85 21.52
N ASN A 115 -20.43 -27.65 22.29
CA ASN A 115 -20.70 -29.05 22.01
C ASN A 115 -21.32 -29.28 20.62
N ASP A 116 -20.92 -30.39 19.98
CA ASP A 116 -21.48 -30.83 18.70
C ASP A 116 -23.00 -31.06 18.80
N GLY A 117 -23.73 -30.60 17.80
CA GLY A 117 -25.21 -30.67 17.78
C GLY A 117 -25.91 -29.69 18.72
N SER A 118 -25.19 -28.82 19.43
CA SER A 118 -25.79 -27.82 20.31
C SER A 118 -26.55 -26.74 19.53
N ASN A 119 -27.69 -26.32 20.06
CA ASN A 119 -28.46 -25.18 19.55
C ASN A 119 -27.65 -23.87 19.54
N ARG A 120 -26.54 -23.79 20.28
CA ARG A 120 -25.64 -22.63 20.30
C ARG A 120 -24.91 -22.43 18.96
N LEU A 121 -24.67 -23.50 18.19
CA LEU A 121 -24.07 -23.41 16.86
C LEU A 121 -24.95 -22.61 15.88
N TRP A 122 -26.26 -22.61 16.08
CA TRP A 122 -27.16 -21.75 15.29
C TRP A 122 -26.94 -20.26 15.52
N VAL A 123 -26.42 -19.86 16.68
CA VAL A 123 -26.05 -18.46 16.93
C VAL A 123 -24.82 -18.09 16.09
N HIS A 124 -23.82 -18.98 15.99
CA HIS A 124 -22.66 -18.77 15.10
C HIS A 124 -23.08 -18.70 13.64
N PHE A 125 -23.91 -19.64 13.19
CA PHE A 125 -24.46 -19.65 11.85
C PHE A 125 -25.17 -18.34 11.53
N SER A 126 -26.11 -17.93 12.39
CA SER A 126 -26.87 -16.69 12.21
C SER A 126 -25.97 -15.46 12.20
N ALA A 127 -25.02 -15.38 13.14
CA ALA A 127 -24.06 -14.28 13.21
C ALA A 127 -23.19 -14.18 11.94
N ALA A 128 -22.77 -15.32 11.37
CA ALA A 128 -22.01 -15.34 10.12
C ALA A 128 -22.82 -14.80 8.94
N TYR A 129 -24.09 -15.20 8.78
CA TYR A 129 -24.95 -14.68 7.73
C TYR A 129 -25.26 -13.18 7.90
N ILE A 130 -25.54 -12.75 9.13
CA ILE A 130 -25.77 -11.32 9.44
C ILE A 130 -24.50 -10.52 9.12
N PHE A 131 -23.34 -10.99 9.57
CA PHE A 131 -22.07 -10.32 9.31
C PHE A 131 -21.77 -10.23 7.81
N THR A 132 -21.91 -11.33 7.06
CA THR A 132 -21.75 -11.34 5.61
C THR A 132 -22.72 -10.36 4.94
N GLY A 133 -24.01 -10.36 5.32
CA GLY A 133 -24.99 -9.42 4.79
C GLY A 133 -24.61 -7.95 5.02
N VAL A 134 -24.15 -7.62 6.23
CA VAL A 134 -23.69 -6.27 6.56
C VAL A 134 -22.45 -5.88 5.74
N VAL A 135 -21.48 -6.78 5.61
CA VAL A 135 -20.27 -6.54 4.81
C VAL A 135 -20.63 -6.32 3.34
N CYS A 136 -21.49 -7.17 2.76
CA CYS A 136 -21.96 -7.02 1.39
C CYS A 136 -22.70 -5.69 1.17
N TYR A 137 -23.54 -5.27 2.11
CA TYR A 137 -24.21 -3.98 2.07
C TYR A 137 -23.23 -2.81 2.10
N LEU A 138 -22.26 -2.82 3.02
CA LEU A 138 -21.24 -1.78 3.12
C LEU A 138 -20.35 -1.74 1.87
N LEU A 139 -19.99 -2.90 1.31
CA LEU A 139 -19.24 -3.00 0.06
C LEU A 139 -20.02 -2.39 -1.10
N TYR A 140 -21.31 -2.71 -1.23
CA TYR A 140 -22.15 -2.15 -2.28
C TYR A 140 -22.24 -0.62 -2.16
N TYR A 141 -22.44 -0.11 -0.95
CA TYR A 141 -22.51 1.32 -0.70
C TYR A 141 -21.20 2.04 -1.04
N GLU A 142 -20.06 1.55 -0.55
CA GLU A 142 -18.75 2.16 -0.84
C GLU A 142 -18.38 2.01 -2.32
N HIS A 143 -18.68 0.88 -2.96
CA HIS A 143 -18.44 0.67 -4.38
C HIS A 143 -19.22 1.68 -5.24
N ASN A 144 -20.51 1.90 -4.96
CA ASN A 144 -21.32 2.87 -5.69
C ASN A 144 -20.79 4.29 -5.51
N TYR A 145 -20.42 4.65 -4.27
CA TYR A 145 -19.83 5.94 -3.97
C TYR A 145 -18.51 6.16 -4.73
N MET A 146 -17.61 5.17 -4.72
CA MET A 146 -16.32 5.26 -5.43
C MET A 146 -16.49 5.31 -6.93
N SER A 147 -17.42 4.53 -7.47
CA SER A 147 -17.73 4.54 -8.90
C SER A 147 -18.24 5.91 -9.34
N ALA A 148 -19.14 6.53 -8.56
CA ALA A 148 -19.62 7.88 -8.83
C ALA A 148 -18.48 8.91 -8.77
N LYS A 149 -17.61 8.86 -7.75
CA LYS A 149 -16.44 9.77 -7.66
C LYS A 149 -15.45 9.57 -8.82
N ARG A 150 -15.20 8.33 -9.24
CA ARG A 150 -14.33 8.02 -10.38
C ARG A 150 -14.88 8.65 -11.67
N ILE A 151 -16.19 8.52 -11.91
CA ILE A 151 -16.86 9.09 -13.08
C ILE A 151 -16.79 10.63 -13.02
N ALA A 152 -17.11 11.24 -11.88
CA ALA A 152 -17.02 12.69 -11.70
C ALA A 152 -15.60 13.22 -11.95
N CYS A 153 -14.60 12.53 -11.41
CA CYS A 153 -13.18 12.84 -11.64
C CYS A 153 -12.85 12.77 -13.13
N PHE A 154 -13.27 11.73 -13.84
CA PHE A 154 -13.05 11.57 -15.28
C PHE A 154 -13.64 12.73 -16.10
N TYR A 155 -14.88 13.15 -15.82
CA TYR A 155 -15.52 14.27 -16.52
C TYR A 155 -14.90 15.64 -16.19
N SER A 156 -14.38 15.81 -14.98
CA SER A 156 -13.73 17.07 -14.56
C SER A 156 -12.27 17.20 -15.00
N SER A 157 -11.63 16.10 -15.38
CA SER A 157 -10.21 16.06 -15.70
C SER A 157 -9.92 16.66 -17.08
N LYS A 158 -8.75 17.30 -17.22
CA LYS A 158 -8.26 17.73 -18.53
C LYS A 158 -8.02 16.52 -19.44
N PRO A 159 -8.26 16.65 -20.76
CA PRO A 159 -7.97 15.59 -21.71
C PRO A 159 -6.52 15.13 -21.61
N GLN A 160 -6.29 13.83 -21.41
CA GLN A 160 -4.95 13.26 -21.29
C GLN A 160 -4.63 12.37 -22.50
N PRO A 161 -3.35 12.30 -22.95
CA PRO A 161 -2.97 11.50 -24.12
C PRO A 161 -3.39 10.03 -24.03
N HIS A 162 -3.37 9.45 -22.82
CA HIS A 162 -3.76 8.05 -22.60
C HIS A 162 -5.25 7.77 -22.86
N GLN A 163 -6.09 8.80 -22.90
CA GLN A 163 -7.52 8.66 -23.23
C GLN A 163 -7.75 8.53 -24.74
N PHE A 164 -6.79 8.96 -25.56
CA PHE A 164 -6.85 8.93 -27.03
C PHE A 164 -5.87 7.94 -27.66
N THR A 165 -5.06 7.25 -26.84
CA THR A 165 -4.04 6.31 -27.30
C THR A 165 -4.47 4.89 -27.00
N ILE A 166 -4.53 4.05 -28.03
CA ILE A 166 -4.81 2.61 -27.89
C ILE A 166 -3.54 1.79 -28.05
N LEU A 167 -3.38 0.75 -27.24
CA LEU A 167 -2.27 -0.20 -27.36
C LEU A 167 -2.68 -1.37 -28.25
N VAL A 168 -2.11 -1.42 -29.45
CA VAL A 168 -2.29 -2.53 -30.38
C VAL A 168 -1.19 -3.56 -30.19
N ARG A 169 -1.56 -4.84 -30.07
CA ARG A 169 -0.62 -5.96 -29.87
C ARG A 169 -0.83 -7.03 -30.93
N SER A 170 0.18 -7.89 -31.12
CA SER A 170 0.12 -9.04 -32.03
C SER A 170 -0.14 -8.68 -33.50
N ILE A 171 0.58 -7.66 -34.00
CA ILE A 171 0.50 -7.27 -35.41
C ILE A 171 1.10 -8.40 -36.27
N PRO A 172 0.37 -8.92 -37.27
CA PRO A 172 0.87 -9.99 -38.13
C PRO A 172 2.08 -9.52 -38.94
N SER A 173 3.10 -10.37 -39.02
CA SER A 173 4.29 -10.11 -39.83
C SER A 173 4.01 -10.41 -41.30
N SER A 174 3.93 -9.39 -42.14
CA SER A 174 3.82 -9.55 -43.60
C SER A 174 5.20 -9.51 -44.25
N SER A 175 5.50 -10.49 -45.12
CA SER A 175 6.72 -10.49 -45.92
C SER A 175 6.76 -9.28 -46.86
N GLY A 176 7.73 -8.38 -46.66
CA GLY A 176 7.99 -7.24 -47.56
C GLY A 176 7.33 -5.91 -47.18
N ARG A 177 6.56 -5.83 -46.08
CA ARG A 177 6.01 -4.57 -45.56
C ARG A 177 6.48 -4.30 -44.15
N ASN A 178 6.73 -3.02 -43.86
CA ASN A 178 7.08 -2.59 -42.52
C ASN A 178 5.84 -2.63 -41.60
N PHE A 179 6.04 -2.90 -40.30
CA PHE A 179 4.93 -2.89 -39.34
C PHE A 179 4.21 -1.54 -39.30
N SER A 180 4.95 -0.45 -39.47
CA SER A 180 4.41 0.92 -39.50
C SER A 180 3.42 1.12 -40.64
N GLU A 181 3.79 0.75 -41.87
CA GLU A 181 2.93 0.83 -43.07
C GLU A 181 1.68 -0.06 -42.92
N THR A 182 1.83 -1.24 -42.32
CA THR A 182 0.72 -2.17 -42.09
C THR A 182 -0.32 -1.58 -41.13
N VAL A 183 0.14 -0.97 -40.03
CA VAL A 183 -0.73 -0.30 -39.05
C VAL A 183 -1.38 0.93 -39.67
N GLU A 184 -0.61 1.75 -40.36
CA GLU A 184 -1.12 2.96 -41.01
C GLU A 184 -2.20 2.65 -42.05
N SER A 185 -1.95 1.70 -42.94
CA SER A 185 -2.93 1.26 -43.94
C SER A 185 -4.21 0.74 -43.27
N PHE A 186 -4.08 -0.12 -42.24
CA PHE A 186 -5.22 -0.71 -41.55
C PHE A 186 -6.11 0.35 -40.88
N PHE A 187 -5.52 1.28 -40.13
CA PHE A 187 -6.30 2.30 -39.42
C PHE A 187 -6.83 3.40 -40.34
N THR A 188 -6.12 3.72 -41.42
CA THR A 188 -6.62 4.67 -42.42
C THR A 188 -7.83 4.11 -43.17
N GLU A 189 -7.83 2.81 -43.48
CA GLU A 189 -8.95 2.15 -44.18
C GLU A 189 -10.16 1.93 -43.27
N ASN A 190 -9.95 1.45 -42.03
CA ASN A 190 -11.05 1.10 -41.11
C ASN A 190 -11.55 2.27 -40.27
N HIS A 191 -10.69 3.26 -40.00
CA HIS A 191 -10.97 4.38 -39.08
C HIS A 191 -10.51 5.75 -39.65
N PRO A 192 -10.92 6.11 -40.89
CA PRO A 192 -10.38 7.26 -41.62
C PRO A 192 -10.60 8.62 -40.92
N SER A 193 -11.70 8.78 -40.18
CA SER A 193 -12.06 10.04 -39.53
C SER A 193 -11.47 10.23 -38.14
N THR A 194 -10.99 9.16 -37.50
CA THR A 194 -10.51 9.18 -36.11
C THR A 194 -9.02 8.87 -35.97
N TYR A 195 -8.42 8.24 -36.98
CA TYR A 195 -7.00 7.94 -36.97
C TYR A 195 -6.17 9.23 -37.08
N LEU A 196 -5.22 9.41 -36.15
CA LEU A 196 -4.34 10.57 -36.10
C LEU A 196 -2.90 10.20 -36.41
N SER A 197 -2.33 9.28 -35.63
CA SER A 197 -0.95 8.81 -35.77
C SER A 197 -0.73 7.52 -34.99
N HIS A 198 0.42 6.89 -35.19
CA HIS A 198 0.86 5.73 -34.43
C HIS A 198 2.34 5.82 -34.08
N SER A 199 2.77 5.02 -33.11
CA SER A 199 4.18 4.83 -32.77
C SER A 199 4.46 3.35 -32.57
N VAL A 200 5.45 2.82 -33.29
CA VAL A 200 5.82 1.40 -33.20
C VAL A 200 6.76 1.19 -32.01
N VAL A 201 6.40 0.27 -31.13
CA VAL A 201 7.23 -0.09 -29.97
C VAL A 201 8.35 -1.02 -30.41
N HIS A 202 9.59 -0.56 -30.24
CA HIS A 202 10.79 -1.35 -30.53
C HIS A 202 11.41 -1.94 -29.27
N ARG A 203 12.14 -3.05 -29.42
CA ARG A 203 12.92 -3.63 -28.32
C ARG A 203 14.14 -2.75 -28.01
N THR A 204 14.00 -1.86 -27.05
CA THR A 204 15.04 -0.89 -26.66
C THR A 204 15.93 -1.36 -25.51
N SER A 205 15.86 -2.62 -25.09
CA SER A 205 16.57 -3.11 -23.88
C SER A 205 18.09 -2.85 -23.90
N LYS A 206 18.74 -3.00 -25.06
CA LYS A 206 20.17 -2.69 -25.21
C LYS A 206 20.45 -1.19 -25.06
N ILE A 207 19.58 -0.35 -25.62
CA ILE A 207 19.68 1.11 -25.55
C ILE A 207 19.45 1.58 -24.13
N GLN A 208 18.45 1.02 -23.44
CA GLN A 208 18.16 1.35 -22.05
C GLN A 208 19.34 1.00 -21.14
N ASN A 209 20.00 -0.13 -21.37
CA ASN A 209 21.20 -0.50 -20.61
C ASN A 209 22.33 0.53 -20.82
N LEU A 210 22.58 0.95 -22.07
CA LEU A 210 23.58 1.98 -22.38
C LEU A 210 23.25 3.33 -21.73
N ILE A 211 21.98 3.75 -21.75
CA ILE A 211 21.52 4.99 -21.09
C ILE A 211 21.77 4.89 -19.58
N ASN A 212 21.40 3.76 -18.97
CA ASN A 212 21.58 3.55 -17.54
C ASN A 212 23.07 3.57 -17.13
N ASP A 213 23.95 3.00 -17.96
CA ASP A 213 25.39 3.01 -17.71
C ASP A 213 26.00 4.41 -17.90
N ALA A 214 25.54 5.16 -18.90
CA ALA A 214 25.90 6.57 -19.06
C ALA A 214 25.47 7.39 -17.84
N ASP A 215 24.25 7.22 -17.34
CA ASP A 215 23.74 7.89 -16.13
C ASP A 215 24.59 7.57 -14.89
N LYS A 216 25.02 6.31 -14.73
CA LYS A 216 25.94 5.93 -13.64
C LYS A 216 27.28 6.65 -13.76
N LEU A 217 27.84 6.73 -14.96
CA LEU A 217 29.09 7.45 -15.21
C LEU A 217 28.95 8.94 -14.93
N TYR A 218 27.86 9.58 -15.37
CA TYR A 218 27.57 10.98 -15.07
C TYR A 218 27.44 11.23 -13.56
N ARG A 219 26.72 10.37 -12.83
CA ARG A 219 26.62 10.47 -11.36
C ARG A 219 27.97 10.30 -10.69
N LYS A 220 28.78 9.34 -11.13
CA LYS A 220 30.14 9.11 -10.61
C LYS A 220 31.04 10.31 -10.86
N LEU A 221 31.00 10.87 -12.07
CA LEU A 221 31.76 12.06 -12.44
C LEU A 221 31.29 13.29 -11.65
N GLY A 222 29.99 13.44 -11.42
CA GLY A 222 29.43 14.49 -10.55
C GLY A 222 29.93 14.38 -9.11
N TRP A 223 29.92 13.16 -8.54
CA TRP A 223 30.47 12.91 -7.21
C TRP A 223 31.97 13.21 -7.14
N MET A 224 32.76 12.77 -8.12
CA MET A 224 34.20 13.07 -8.19
C MET A 224 34.47 14.57 -8.32
N LYS A 225 33.71 15.30 -9.15
CA LYS A 225 33.84 16.75 -9.29
C LYS A 225 33.50 17.47 -7.99
N SER A 226 32.44 17.05 -7.29
CA SER A 226 32.07 17.59 -5.98
C SER A 226 33.15 17.32 -4.92
N ASN A 227 33.73 16.12 -4.90
CA ASN A 227 34.80 15.77 -3.96
C ASN A 227 36.13 16.46 -4.27
N ASN A 228 36.46 16.67 -5.55
CA ASN A 228 37.67 17.43 -5.91
C ASN A 228 37.53 18.91 -5.57
N HIS A 229 36.34 19.48 -5.66
CA HIS A 229 36.10 20.86 -5.26
C HIS A 229 36.10 21.05 -3.73
N SER A 230 35.68 20.03 -2.95
CA SER A 230 35.85 20.04 -1.50
C SER A 230 37.31 19.86 -1.08
N GLN A 231 38.11 19.03 -1.79
CA GLN A 231 39.55 18.92 -1.54
C GLN A 231 40.35 20.17 -1.94
N GLN A 232 39.97 20.87 -3.03
CA GLN A 232 40.60 22.15 -3.38
C GLN A 232 40.30 23.27 -2.38
N LYS A 233 39.15 23.23 -1.69
CA LYS A 233 38.82 24.19 -0.63
C LYS A 233 39.56 23.93 0.69
N PHE A 234 40.21 22.78 0.86
CA PHE A 234 40.94 22.41 2.08
C PHE A 234 42.47 22.39 1.92
N ARG A 235 43.02 23.01 0.87
CA ARG A 235 44.48 23.01 0.64
C ARG A 235 45.11 24.41 0.64
N ARG A 236 45.19 24.98 1.85
CA ARG A 236 46.14 25.99 2.38
C ARG A 236 46.10 25.78 3.90
N ASP A 237 47.16 25.62 4.69
CA ASP A 237 48.61 25.72 4.53
C ASP A 237 49.27 24.66 5.42
N GLY A 238 50.56 24.42 5.19
CA GLY A 238 51.28 23.26 5.70
C GLY A 238 51.70 23.27 7.17
N PHE A 239 52.34 22.17 7.52
CA PHE A 239 53.39 22.10 8.53
C PHE A 239 54.38 21.03 8.05
N LEU A 240 55.60 21.46 7.74
CA LEU A 240 56.79 20.66 7.38
C LEU A 240 56.89 20.21 5.91
N GLY A 241 57.63 20.99 5.14
CA GLY A 241 58.23 20.53 3.89
C GLY A 241 59.49 19.68 4.13
N THR A 242 59.77 18.78 3.21
CA THR A 242 61.12 18.47 2.73
C THR A 242 61.06 17.95 1.29
N HIS A 243 62.13 18.31 0.57
CA HIS A 243 62.41 18.22 -0.86
C HIS A 243 62.25 16.85 -1.50
N TRP A 244 61.91 16.84 -2.80
CA TRP A 244 62.74 16.20 -3.84
C TRP A 244 62.62 16.98 -5.17
N THR A 245 63.75 17.56 -5.60
CA THR A 245 63.97 18.10 -6.95
C THR A 245 64.66 17.04 -7.81
N GLN A 246 64.28 17.00 -9.08
CA GLN A 246 64.90 16.22 -10.17
C GLN A 246 66.42 16.42 -10.26
N SER A 247 67.13 15.29 -10.42
CA SER A 247 68.10 15.09 -11.50
C SER A 247 67.87 13.71 -12.10
#